data_AF-G3SN48-F1
#
_entry.id   AF-G3SN48-F1
#
_cell.length_a   1.000
_cell.length_b   1.000
_cell.length_c   1.000
_cell.angle_alpha   90.00
_cell.angle_beta   90.00
_cell.angle_gamma   90.00
#
_symmetry.space_group_name_H-M   'P 1'
#
loop_
_entity.id
_entity.type
_entity.pdbx_description
1 polymer ?
#
loop_
_entity_poly.entity_id
_entity_poly.type
_entity_poly.pdbx_seq_one_letter_code
_entity_poly.pdbx_strand_id
1 'polypeptide(L)'
;MAEFSQKRGKRQDDAVLGSAVDFLLANARLVLGVGAAAALGIATLAVKRLIDKATSPRDEEDETKGNTTCLEDGWKELSLLKAMPRPQPQPPPAALSQPVSTPALSPTVPGEWHPPDMGGPRSGRHIWEMQHAPLCLTFQEKLLAFEREHVVIPAVDVAVAQQLACDVSLELQAFLRSKFLELPFGALEPGGPLFDGLQASGTDPVRLLVPLRLEPELWGLVPGADTVAQDARCWAVRRTQLEFRPRGSSPWDRFLVGGYLCAQLLLELLHKALATSVNWPAISSLLGCLVQPSVTSEELLLEVRQEHLELTIAVLPAVVGTVANDHVLLAWPLEGLAGNLWLQDFYQAEAARLRALDDRDAGTRQRLLRLLCSICCRHPVLGRLGRGHLTQVVLRLGEEEEDWAETALGSRFLQALEELIGSLEQASLLCHFNPSVNLFGDLCEEEINSIGYALYSGLQAPEWLLWG
;
A
#
# COMPACT_ATOMS: atom_id res chain seq x y z
N MET A 1 19.50 -70.87 31.29
CA MET A 1 20.62 -70.36 30.47
C MET A 1 20.54 -68.84 30.46
N ALA A 2 21.69 -68.16 30.60
CA ALA A 2 22.04 -66.76 30.31
C ALA A 2 20.94 -65.66 30.40
N GLU A 3 21.10 -64.51 31.09
CA GLU A 3 22.17 -63.49 30.96
C GLU A 3 22.32 -62.96 29.50
N PHE A 4 22.61 -61.70 29.14
CA PHE A 4 22.96 -60.40 29.77
C PHE A 4 22.83 -59.33 28.63
N SER A 5 22.79 -57.99 28.78
CA SER A 5 22.55 -57.04 29.89
C SER A 5 22.48 -55.59 29.31
N GLN A 6 21.77 -54.67 29.98
CA GLN A 6 21.83 -53.18 29.79
C GLN A 6 21.32 -52.60 28.44
N LYS A 7 20.80 -51.35 28.36
CA LYS A 7 21.01 -50.18 29.22
C LYS A 7 19.71 -49.51 29.72
N ARG A 8 19.74 -49.19 31.02
CA ARG A 8 18.86 -48.21 31.70
C ARG A 8 19.55 -46.84 31.65
N GLY A 9 18.85 -45.78 31.25
CA GLY A 9 19.35 -44.39 31.33
C GLY A 9 18.57 -43.42 30.44
N LYS A 10 18.41 -42.16 30.88
CA LYS A 10 17.70 -41.05 30.21
C LYS A 10 16.18 -41.22 29.99
N ARG A 11 15.41 -41.25 31.10
CA ARG A 11 13.97 -40.90 31.09
C ARG A 11 13.47 -40.24 32.40
N GLN A 12 14.39 -39.78 33.26
CA GLN A 12 14.06 -39.34 34.61
C GLN A 12 14.38 -37.86 34.87
N ASP A 13 15.16 -37.20 34.00
CA ASP A 13 15.48 -35.77 34.11
C ASP A 13 14.33 -34.89 33.60
N ASP A 14 13.66 -35.27 32.51
CA ASP A 14 12.57 -34.50 31.89
C ASP A 14 11.37 -34.30 32.83
N ALA A 15 11.06 -35.29 33.66
CA ALA A 15 9.96 -35.22 34.63
C ALA A 15 10.25 -34.28 35.81
N VAL A 16 11.53 -34.09 36.17
CA VAL A 16 11.96 -33.16 37.22
C VAL A 16 12.06 -31.74 36.67
N LEU A 17 12.52 -31.58 35.42
CA LEU A 17 12.51 -30.29 34.73
C LEU A 17 11.07 -29.77 34.54
N GLY A 18 10.15 -30.64 34.11
CA GLY A 18 8.75 -30.28 33.90
C GLY A 18 8.09 -29.70 35.17
N SER A 19 8.21 -30.40 36.31
CA SER A 19 7.58 -29.92 37.55
C SER A 19 8.24 -28.65 38.11
N ALA A 20 9.54 -28.44 37.89
CA ALA A 20 10.21 -27.19 38.24
C ALA A 20 9.76 -26.01 37.37
N VAL A 21 9.54 -26.23 36.07
CA VAL A 21 9.01 -25.22 35.12
C VAL A 21 7.56 -24.88 35.45
N ASP A 22 6.72 -25.87 35.75
CA ASP A 22 5.33 -25.64 36.18
C ASP A 22 5.26 -24.87 37.52
N PHE A 23 6.16 -25.17 38.47
CA PHE A 23 6.23 -24.44 39.73
C PHE A 23 6.71 -22.99 39.54
N LEU A 24 7.64 -22.73 38.62
CA LEU A 24 8.06 -21.38 38.26
C LEU A 24 6.95 -20.59 37.54
N LEU A 25 6.22 -21.22 36.61
CA LEU A 25 5.08 -20.60 35.91
C LEU A 25 3.90 -20.30 36.86
N ALA A 26 3.61 -21.19 37.81
CA ALA A 26 2.57 -20.98 38.81
C ALA A 26 2.90 -19.78 39.72
N ASN A 27 4.15 -19.68 40.19
CA ASN A 27 4.58 -18.54 41.01
C ASN A 27 4.69 -17.23 40.21
N ALA A 28 5.11 -17.29 38.93
CA ALA A 28 5.13 -16.12 38.05
C ALA A 28 3.72 -15.55 37.81
N ARG A 29 2.70 -16.41 37.62
CA ARG A 29 1.29 -15.97 37.53
C ARG A 29 0.80 -15.29 38.81
N LEU A 30 1.28 -15.72 39.97
CA LEU A 30 0.86 -15.19 41.27
C LEU A 30 1.49 -13.82 41.61
N VAL A 31 2.62 -13.47 41.00
CA VAL A 31 3.40 -12.25 41.30
C VAL A 31 3.39 -11.22 40.16
N LEU A 32 3.21 -11.63 38.90
CA LEU A 32 3.32 -10.75 37.72
C LEU A 32 2.06 -10.73 36.81
N GLY A 33 1.00 -11.45 37.18
CA GLY A 33 -0.25 -11.49 36.42
C GLY A 33 -0.17 -12.29 35.11
N VAL A 34 -1.31 -12.41 34.43
CA VAL A 34 -1.51 -13.37 33.34
C VAL A 34 -0.68 -13.03 32.08
N GLY A 35 -0.52 -11.74 31.76
CA GLY A 35 0.21 -11.28 30.57
C GLY A 35 1.71 -11.55 30.61
N ALA A 36 2.37 -11.34 31.77
CA ALA A 36 3.82 -11.54 31.90
C ALA A 36 4.22 -13.02 31.76
N ALA A 37 3.37 -13.94 32.22
CA ALA A 37 3.59 -15.38 32.07
C ALA A 37 3.51 -15.83 30.59
N ALA A 38 2.66 -15.20 29.77
CA ALA A 38 2.59 -15.47 28.34
C ALA A 38 3.85 -14.98 27.60
N ALA A 39 4.32 -13.76 27.89
CA ALA A 39 5.56 -13.23 27.34
C ALA A 39 6.79 -14.12 27.65
N LEU A 40 6.88 -14.63 28.90
CA LEU A 40 7.95 -15.56 29.29
C LEU A 40 7.89 -16.89 28.51
N GLY A 41 6.69 -17.42 28.26
CA GLY A 41 6.47 -18.64 27.48
C GLY A 41 6.84 -18.49 26.00
N ILE A 42 6.53 -17.32 25.41
CA ILE A 42 6.93 -16.98 24.03
C ILE A 42 8.47 -16.88 23.93
N ALA A 43 9.12 -16.23 24.89
CA ALA A 43 10.58 -16.11 24.93
C ALA A 43 11.29 -17.47 25.04
N THR A 44 10.79 -18.40 25.87
CA THR A 44 11.36 -19.75 25.98
C THR A 44 11.13 -20.59 24.71
N LEU A 45 10.01 -20.41 24.01
CA LEU A 45 9.77 -21.04 22.71
C LEU A 45 10.71 -20.52 21.61
N ALA A 46 10.99 -19.21 21.58
CA ALA A 46 11.94 -18.62 20.65
C ALA A 46 13.37 -19.13 20.87
N VAL A 47 13.83 -19.20 22.12
CA VAL A 47 15.14 -19.76 22.47
C VAL A 47 15.22 -21.25 22.11
N LYS A 48 14.15 -22.03 22.33
CA LYS A 48 14.11 -23.44 21.94
C LYS A 48 14.24 -23.61 20.41
N ARG A 49 13.49 -22.84 19.61
CA ARG A 49 13.61 -22.86 18.13
C ARG A 49 15.01 -22.48 17.65
N LEU A 50 15.69 -21.55 18.33
CA LEU A 50 17.08 -21.17 18.05
C LEU A 50 18.06 -22.32 18.33
N ILE A 51 17.87 -23.07 19.42
CA ILE A 51 18.70 -24.24 19.77
C ILE A 51 18.43 -25.42 18.82
N ASP A 52 17.16 -25.71 18.50
CA ASP A 52 16.79 -26.76 17.56
C ASP A 52 17.35 -26.46 16.14
N LYS A 53 17.32 -25.19 15.70
CA LYS A 53 17.95 -24.73 14.44
C LYS A 53 19.49 -24.80 14.47
N ALA A 54 20.12 -24.73 15.64
CA ALA A 54 21.57 -24.85 15.82
C ALA A 54 22.06 -26.30 16.02
N THR A 55 21.15 -27.27 16.23
CA THR A 55 21.49 -28.67 16.53
C THR A 55 20.96 -29.69 15.51
N SER A 56 20.24 -29.24 14.47
CA SER A 56 19.84 -30.10 13.35
C SER A 56 21.07 -30.62 12.58
N PRO A 57 21.17 -31.93 12.30
CA PRO A 57 22.22 -32.48 11.46
C PRO A 57 22.06 -32.02 10.01
N ARG A 58 23.18 -31.96 9.29
CA ARG A 58 23.26 -31.56 7.88
C ARG A 58 23.15 -32.84 7.04
N ASP A 59 22.03 -33.03 6.35
CA ASP A 59 21.88 -34.15 5.42
C ASP A 59 22.76 -33.91 4.18
N GLU A 60 23.72 -34.80 3.99
CA GLU A 60 24.51 -34.93 2.76
C GLU A 60 23.82 -35.92 1.82
N GLU A 61 23.05 -35.46 0.84
CA GLU A 61 22.69 -36.24 -0.37
C GLU A 61 21.98 -35.35 -1.42
N ASP A 62 22.73 -34.47 -2.11
CA ASP A 62 22.49 -34.18 -3.55
C ASP A 62 23.62 -33.31 -4.19
N GLU A 63 24.84 -33.85 -4.28
CA GLU A 63 25.88 -33.34 -5.20
C GLU A 63 26.31 -34.41 -6.22
N THR A 64 25.51 -34.63 -7.27
CA THR A 64 26.01 -35.30 -8.49
C THR A 64 25.49 -34.70 -9.81
N LYS A 65 25.97 -33.50 -10.17
CA LYS A 65 26.55 -33.15 -11.50
C LYS A 65 26.69 -31.65 -11.76
N GLY A 66 27.93 -31.21 -12.01
CA GLY A 66 28.24 -30.26 -13.08
C GLY A 66 28.00 -28.77 -12.83
N ASN A 67 28.97 -28.09 -12.19
CA ASN A 67 29.86 -27.18 -12.93
C ASN A 67 30.97 -26.59 -12.03
N THR A 68 32.07 -27.33 -11.95
CA THR A 68 33.34 -26.84 -11.38
C THR A 68 34.01 -25.84 -12.32
N THR A 69 33.55 -24.58 -12.31
CA THR A 69 34.25 -23.46 -12.98
C THR A 69 34.02 -22.07 -12.36
N CYS A 70 32.97 -21.83 -11.57
CA CYS A 70 32.58 -20.46 -11.18
C CYS A 70 33.13 -19.92 -9.85
N LEU A 71 34.04 -20.61 -9.14
CA LEU A 71 34.48 -20.18 -7.78
C LEU A 71 35.85 -19.48 -7.69
N GLU A 72 36.67 -19.46 -8.76
CA GLU A 72 37.99 -18.80 -8.73
C GLU A 72 38.00 -17.36 -9.30
N ASP A 73 36.92 -16.92 -9.95
CA ASP A 73 36.84 -15.58 -10.55
C ASP A 73 36.23 -14.53 -9.59
N GLY A 74 35.29 -14.93 -8.72
CA GLY A 74 34.65 -14.02 -7.76
C GLY A 74 35.60 -13.36 -6.75
N TRP A 75 36.77 -13.98 -6.48
CA TRP A 75 37.78 -13.41 -5.58
C TRP A 75 38.80 -12.49 -6.29
N LYS A 76 38.81 -12.45 -7.63
CA LYS A 76 39.64 -11.52 -8.41
C LYS A 76 38.94 -10.20 -8.71
N GLU A 77 37.62 -10.20 -8.90
CA GLU A 77 36.87 -8.96 -9.18
C GLU A 77 36.80 -7.99 -7.98
N LEU A 78 36.75 -8.50 -6.75
CA LEU A 78 36.83 -7.67 -5.53
C LEU A 78 38.20 -7.01 -5.31
N SER A 79 39.23 -7.36 -6.11
CA SER A 79 40.56 -6.77 -6.02
C SER A 79 40.76 -5.54 -6.91
N LEU A 80 39.80 -5.20 -7.80
CA LEU A 80 39.95 -4.13 -8.80
C LEU A 80 39.24 -2.81 -8.47
N LEU A 81 38.38 -2.76 -7.45
CA LEU A 81 37.66 -1.53 -7.03
C LEU A 81 38.38 -0.70 -5.96
N LYS A 82 39.69 -0.89 -5.77
CA LYS A 82 40.49 -0.20 -4.73
C LYS A 82 41.36 0.93 -5.29
N ALA A 83 40.74 1.92 -5.93
CA ALA A 83 41.44 3.09 -6.48
C ALA A 83 40.62 4.40 -6.47
N MET A 84 40.58 5.09 -5.31
CA MET A 84 40.35 6.55 -5.19
C MET A 84 41.17 7.07 -3.98
N PRO A 85 41.62 8.34 -3.97
CA PRO A 85 42.82 8.74 -3.24
C PRO A 85 42.62 9.07 -1.74
N ARG A 86 43.66 8.79 -0.95
CA ARG A 86 43.74 9.09 0.50
C ARG A 86 44.00 10.59 0.77
N PRO A 87 43.28 11.22 1.71
CA PRO A 87 43.79 12.38 2.46
C PRO A 87 44.87 11.94 3.46
N GLN A 88 45.92 12.76 3.65
CA GLN A 88 46.97 12.51 4.64
C GLN A 88 46.59 12.98 6.07
N PRO A 89 47.09 12.34 7.13
CA PRO A 89 46.84 12.74 8.52
C PRO A 89 47.86 13.77 9.06
N GLN A 90 47.42 14.62 9.99
CA GLN A 90 48.31 15.45 10.83
C GLN A 90 47.90 15.41 12.32
N PRO A 91 48.82 15.73 13.26
CA PRO A 91 48.85 15.14 14.61
C PRO A 91 48.30 16.05 15.75
N PRO A 92 48.21 15.56 17.01
CA PRO A 92 47.25 16.09 18.01
C PRO A 92 47.78 17.26 18.89
N PRO A 93 46.89 17.97 19.60
CA PRO A 93 47.26 19.07 20.49
C PRO A 93 47.91 18.57 21.79
N ALA A 94 49.10 19.10 22.10
CA ALA A 94 49.78 18.88 23.38
C ALA A 94 49.41 19.94 24.42
N ALA A 95 49.43 19.54 25.69
CA ALA A 95 48.92 20.32 26.82
C ALA A 95 49.86 21.46 27.29
N LEU A 96 49.26 22.49 27.89
CA LEU A 96 49.84 23.24 29.00
C LEU A 96 48.79 23.48 30.09
N SER A 97 49.26 23.55 31.35
CA SER A 97 48.46 23.33 32.55
C SER A 97 47.88 24.60 33.20
N GLN A 98 46.86 24.38 34.03
CA GLN A 98 46.35 25.12 35.22
C GLN A 98 47.25 26.19 35.90
N PRO A 99 46.77 26.96 36.91
CA PRO A 99 45.46 27.63 37.09
C PRO A 99 45.60 29.08 37.66
N VAL A 100 44.66 30.01 37.42
CA VAL A 100 44.58 31.27 38.21
C VAL A 100 43.15 31.73 38.53
N SER A 101 42.90 31.79 39.84
CA SER A 101 41.95 32.56 40.65
C SER A 101 40.94 33.52 40.01
N THR A 102 39.68 33.35 40.43
CA THR A 102 38.70 34.43 40.60
C THR A 102 39.19 35.50 41.60
N PRO A 103 38.99 36.80 41.34
CA PRO A 103 39.06 37.83 42.36
C PRO A 103 37.72 37.97 43.10
N ALA A 104 37.78 38.03 44.42
CA ALA A 104 36.64 38.32 45.30
C ALA A 104 37.04 39.36 46.36
N LEU A 105 36.01 40.00 46.95
CA LEU A 105 36.05 41.04 48.00
C LEU A 105 36.56 42.44 47.55
N SER A 106 36.07 43.60 48.04
CA SER A 106 34.91 44.06 48.85
C SER A 106 35.11 45.58 49.09
N PRO A 107 34.37 46.32 49.95
CA PRO A 107 33.00 46.22 50.50
C PRO A 107 32.14 47.45 50.09
N THR A 108 30.86 47.63 50.47
CA THR A 108 30.43 48.30 51.73
C THR A 108 28.90 48.30 51.87
N VAL A 109 28.43 48.10 53.10
CA VAL A 109 27.04 48.17 53.63
C VAL A 109 27.15 49.19 54.79
N PRO A 110 26.18 50.07 55.15
CA PRO A 110 24.75 49.75 55.28
C PRO A 110 23.71 50.84 54.91
N GLY A 111 22.44 50.44 54.93
CA GLY A 111 21.26 51.31 54.91
C GLY A 111 19.98 50.49 55.03
N GLU A 112 19.40 50.44 56.22
CA GLU A 112 18.15 49.71 56.51
C GLU A 112 16.93 50.37 55.84
N TRP A 113 15.79 49.64 55.83
CA TRP A 113 14.46 50.03 56.35
C TRP A 113 13.35 49.23 55.61
N HIS A 114 12.45 48.63 56.37
CA HIS A 114 11.35 47.77 55.89
C HIS A 114 10.01 48.56 55.78
N PRO A 115 8.93 47.99 55.19
CA PRO A 115 7.91 48.72 54.43
C PRO A 115 6.69 49.19 55.26
N PRO A 116 5.62 49.69 54.61
CA PRO A 116 4.47 48.80 54.40
C PRO A 116 3.74 48.94 53.03
N ASP A 117 2.78 48.03 52.82
CA ASP A 117 1.84 47.94 51.70
C ASP A 117 1.08 49.24 51.34
N MET A 118 0.66 49.34 50.06
CA MET A 118 -0.74 49.57 49.69
C MET A 118 -0.99 49.57 48.15
N GLY A 119 -1.91 48.72 47.70
CA GLY A 119 -2.89 49.07 46.66
C GLY A 119 -2.55 48.94 45.17
N GLY A 120 -3.21 48.01 44.48
CA GLY A 120 -3.62 48.22 43.07
C GLY A 120 -3.24 47.09 42.08
N PRO A 121 -4.13 46.74 41.14
CA PRO A 121 -4.08 45.44 40.48
C PRO A 121 -3.23 45.41 39.19
N ARG A 122 -2.50 44.31 38.99
CA ARG A 122 -2.01 43.89 37.67
C ARG A 122 -2.60 42.53 37.26
N SER A 123 -3.91 42.52 37.07
CA SER A 123 -4.53 41.57 36.15
C SER A 123 -4.01 41.86 34.74
N GLY A 124 -3.73 40.83 33.93
CA GLY A 124 -3.29 41.01 32.54
C GLY A 124 -2.10 40.17 32.05
N ARG A 125 -1.48 39.31 32.87
CA ARG A 125 -0.47 38.34 32.39
C ARG A 125 -0.86 36.86 32.48
N HIS A 126 -1.77 36.48 33.38
CA HIS A 126 -2.21 35.08 33.52
C HIS A 126 -3.29 34.61 32.53
N ILE A 127 -3.84 35.49 31.68
CA ILE A 127 -4.95 35.15 30.78
C ILE A 127 -4.48 34.49 29.47
N TRP A 128 -3.26 34.79 29.01
CA TRP A 128 -2.70 34.18 27.80
C TRP A 128 -2.11 32.77 28.02
N GLU A 129 -1.65 32.45 29.23
CA GLU A 129 -1.08 31.12 29.55
C GLU A 129 -2.14 30.03 29.75
N MET A 130 -3.44 30.37 29.80
CA MET A 130 -4.53 29.40 29.89
C MET A 130 -5.21 29.06 28.55
N GLN A 131 -4.79 29.66 27.42
CA GLN A 131 -5.41 29.43 26.11
C GLN A 131 -4.80 28.27 25.29
N HIS A 132 -3.67 27.70 25.73
CA HIS A 132 -3.04 26.54 25.11
C HIS A 132 -2.62 25.48 26.15
N ALA A 133 -3.54 25.10 27.03
CA ALA A 133 -3.52 23.73 27.52
C ALA A 133 -3.86 22.83 26.31
N PRO A 134 -2.99 21.91 25.87
CA PRO A 134 -3.38 20.95 24.85
C PRO A 134 -4.51 20.11 25.44
N LEU A 135 -5.72 20.29 24.91
CA LEU A 135 -6.83 19.39 25.21
C LEU A 135 -6.36 17.99 24.83
N CYS A 136 -6.34 17.07 25.80
CA CYS A 136 -6.01 15.67 25.56
C CYS A 136 -7.15 15.01 24.78
N LEU A 137 -7.26 15.35 23.50
CA LEU A 137 -8.19 14.76 22.57
C LEU A 137 -7.99 13.24 22.58
N THR A 138 -9.10 12.52 22.62
CA THR A 138 -9.12 11.07 22.39
C THR A 138 -8.61 10.76 20.98
N PHE A 139 -8.15 9.53 20.75
CA PHE A 139 -7.72 9.11 19.41
C PHE A 139 -8.84 9.28 18.37
N GLN A 140 -10.09 8.97 18.75
CA GLN A 140 -11.29 9.21 17.95
C GLN A 140 -11.42 10.69 17.52
N GLU A 141 -11.28 11.64 18.44
CA GLU A 141 -11.39 13.07 18.13
C GLU A 141 -10.24 13.55 17.21
N LYS A 142 -9.02 13.03 17.38
CA LYS A 142 -7.88 13.32 16.50
C LYS A 142 -8.10 12.78 15.08
N LEU A 143 -8.64 11.57 14.97
CA LEU A 143 -8.97 10.92 13.70
C LEU A 143 -10.07 11.68 12.94
N LEU A 144 -11.10 12.17 13.66
CA LEU A 144 -12.15 13.03 13.11
C LEU A 144 -11.64 14.44 12.74
N ALA A 145 -10.64 14.98 13.44
CA ALA A 145 -9.98 16.22 13.07
C ALA A 145 -9.15 16.05 11.78
N PHE A 146 -8.32 15.00 11.72
CA PHE A 146 -7.56 14.62 10.53
C PHE A 146 -8.46 14.42 9.30
N GLU A 147 -9.63 13.80 9.46
CA GLU A 147 -10.60 13.66 8.37
C GLU A 147 -11.00 15.02 7.77
N ARG A 148 -11.36 15.99 8.62
CA ARG A 148 -11.83 17.32 8.20
C ARG A 148 -10.72 18.16 7.57
N GLU A 149 -9.48 17.99 8.02
CA GLU A 149 -8.33 18.77 7.57
C GLU A 149 -7.66 18.20 6.31
N HIS A 150 -7.74 16.88 6.10
CA HIS A 150 -6.93 16.18 5.08
C HIS A 150 -7.68 15.20 4.17
N VAL A 151 -8.93 14.83 4.49
CA VAL A 151 -9.69 13.79 3.76
C VAL A 151 -10.98 14.32 3.15
N VAL A 152 -11.61 15.34 3.75
CA VAL A 152 -12.78 16.02 3.20
C VAL A 152 -12.35 17.01 2.12
N ILE A 153 -12.45 16.59 0.86
CA ILE A 153 -12.30 17.46 -0.31
C ILE A 153 -13.56 18.36 -0.40
N PRO A 154 -13.43 19.68 -0.64
CA PRO A 154 -14.58 20.56 -0.80
C PRO A 154 -15.51 20.12 -1.93
N ALA A 155 -16.82 20.12 -1.68
CA ALA A 155 -17.82 19.63 -2.65
C ALA A 155 -17.83 20.42 -3.98
N VAL A 156 -17.38 21.68 -3.95
CA VAL A 156 -17.20 22.50 -5.17
C VAL A 156 -16.08 21.94 -6.04
N ASP A 157 -14.94 21.62 -5.44
CA ASP A 157 -13.76 21.11 -6.15
C ASP A 157 -14.03 19.71 -6.71
N VAL A 158 -14.77 18.86 -5.96
CA VAL A 158 -15.27 17.57 -6.45
C VAL A 158 -16.16 17.74 -7.67
N ALA A 159 -17.13 18.67 -7.64
CA ALA A 159 -18.04 18.90 -8.77
C ALA A 159 -17.30 19.44 -10.01
N VAL A 160 -16.31 20.34 -9.82
CA VAL A 160 -15.46 20.84 -10.90
C VAL A 160 -14.57 19.74 -11.47
N ALA A 161 -13.96 18.90 -10.62
CA ALA A 161 -13.16 17.76 -11.06
C ALA A 161 -13.98 16.74 -11.86
N GLN A 162 -15.20 16.42 -11.41
CA GLN A 162 -16.13 15.53 -12.12
C GLN A 162 -16.53 16.12 -13.48
N GLN A 163 -16.85 17.41 -13.54
CA GLN A 163 -17.18 18.09 -14.78
C GLN A 163 -16.01 18.09 -15.77
N LEU A 164 -14.80 18.43 -15.32
CA LEU A 164 -13.59 18.39 -16.16
C LEU A 164 -13.30 16.97 -16.68
N ALA A 165 -13.46 15.94 -15.86
CA ALA A 165 -13.30 14.55 -16.30
C ALA A 165 -14.34 14.15 -17.36
N CYS A 166 -15.59 14.61 -17.21
CA CYS A 166 -16.64 14.44 -18.21
C CYS A 166 -16.29 15.16 -19.53
N ASP A 167 -15.86 16.42 -19.48
CA ASP A 167 -15.56 17.21 -20.67
C ASP A 167 -14.33 16.65 -21.43
N VAL A 168 -13.26 16.27 -20.70
CA VAL A 168 -12.11 15.56 -21.28
C VAL A 168 -12.52 14.22 -21.91
N SER A 169 -13.45 13.48 -21.29
CA SER A 169 -13.93 12.21 -21.86
C SER A 169 -14.71 12.39 -23.16
N LEU A 170 -15.49 13.47 -23.29
CA LEU A 170 -16.23 13.81 -24.51
C LEU A 170 -15.29 14.22 -25.66
N GLU A 171 -14.30 15.08 -25.37
CA GLU A 171 -13.29 15.46 -26.37
C GLU A 171 -12.44 14.27 -26.81
N LEU A 172 -12.02 13.41 -25.87
CA LEU A 172 -11.30 12.17 -26.20
C LEU A 172 -12.19 11.19 -26.99
N GLN A 173 -13.50 11.14 -26.70
CA GLN A 173 -14.45 10.34 -27.48
C GLN A 173 -14.57 10.83 -28.93
N ALA A 174 -14.69 12.14 -29.13
CA ALA A 174 -14.74 12.74 -30.45
C ALA A 174 -13.45 12.47 -31.24
N PHE A 175 -12.29 12.58 -30.58
CA PHE A 175 -11.00 12.21 -31.15
C PHE A 175 -10.92 10.73 -31.54
N LEU A 176 -11.23 9.80 -30.63
CA LEU A 176 -11.16 8.37 -30.91
C LEU A 176 -12.10 7.96 -32.05
N ARG A 177 -13.33 8.50 -32.09
CA ARG A 177 -14.28 8.27 -33.19
C ARG A 177 -13.79 8.81 -34.52
N SER A 178 -13.20 10.02 -34.54
CA SER A 178 -12.72 10.63 -35.80
C SER A 178 -11.45 9.96 -36.34
N LYS A 179 -10.52 9.55 -35.47
CA LYS A 179 -9.25 8.94 -35.87
C LYS A 179 -9.36 7.44 -36.14
N PHE A 180 -10.20 6.72 -35.39
CA PHE A 180 -10.30 5.27 -35.43
C PHE A 180 -11.70 4.80 -35.82
N LEU A 181 -12.23 5.32 -36.93
CA LEU A 181 -13.55 4.98 -37.50
C LEU A 181 -13.80 3.47 -37.66
N GLU A 182 -12.74 2.68 -37.84
CA GLU A 182 -12.79 1.22 -37.98
C GLU A 182 -12.89 0.48 -36.64
N LEU A 183 -12.46 1.08 -35.52
CA LEU A 183 -12.43 0.43 -34.21
C LEU A 183 -13.70 0.75 -33.42
N PRO A 184 -14.52 -0.25 -33.04
CA PRO A 184 -15.78 -0.04 -32.35
C PRO A 184 -15.57 0.24 -30.86
N PHE A 185 -15.01 1.41 -30.54
CA PHE A 185 -15.01 1.96 -29.18
C PHE A 185 -16.44 2.31 -28.74
N GLY A 186 -16.76 2.02 -27.48
CA GLY A 186 -18.05 2.33 -26.86
C GLY A 186 -18.17 3.79 -26.41
N ALA A 187 -19.03 4.02 -25.41
CA ALA A 187 -19.03 5.30 -24.72
C ALA A 187 -17.84 5.35 -23.75
N LEU A 188 -17.09 6.46 -23.67
CA LEU A 188 -16.12 6.57 -22.58
C LEU A 188 -16.89 6.85 -21.29
N GLU A 189 -16.51 6.17 -20.22
CA GLU A 189 -17.22 6.23 -18.94
C GLU A 189 -16.22 6.70 -17.87
N PRO A 190 -16.28 7.98 -17.45
CA PRO A 190 -15.50 8.48 -16.32
C PRO A 190 -16.09 7.93 -15.01
N GLY A 191 -15.21 7.55 -14.09
CA GLY A 191 -15.57 6.89 -12.84
C GLY A 191 -14.38 6.78 -11.89
N GLY A 192 -14.44 5.82 -10.96
CA GLY A 192 -13.42 5.66 -9.93
C GLY A 192 -13.68 6.53 -8.68
N PRO A 193 -12.67 6.68 -7.80
CA PRO A 193 -12.87 7.19 -6.43
C PRO A 193 -13.60 8.54 -6.34
N LEU A 194 -13.33 9.46 -7.27
CA LEU A 194 -13.97 10.77 -7.37
C LEU A 194 -15.49 10.70 -7.59
N PHE A 195 -15.96 9.74 -8.38
CA PHE A 195 -17.38 9.58 -8.72
C PHE A 195 -18.11 8.72 -7.67
N ASP A 196 -17.42 7.75 -7.07
CA ASP A 196 -18.01 6.86 -6.07
C ASP A 196 -18.15 7.48 -4.66
N GLY A 197 -17.62 8.70 -4.44
CA GLY A 197 -17.56 9.35 -3.12
C GLY A 197 -16.44 8.82 -2.22
N LEU A 198 -15.48 8.10 -2.82
CA LEU A 198 -14.43 7.35 -2.12
C LEU A 198 -13.02 7.96 -2.29
N GLN A 199 -12.91 9.15 -2.88
CA GLN A 199 -11.63 9.83 -3.03
C GLN A 199 -11.10 10.23 -1.65
N ALA A 200 -9.86 9.86 -1.38
CA ALA A 200 -9.17 10.10 -0.11
C ALA A 200 -8.17 11.27 -0.19
N SER A 201 -7.65 11.51 -1.38
CA SER A 201 -6.61 12.50 -1.70
C SER A 201 -6.69 12.82 -3.19
N GLY A 202 -6.16 13.98 -3.62
CA GLY A 202 -6.01 14.34 -5.03
C GLY A 202 -5.06 13.41 -5.81
N THR A 203 -4.36 12.51 -5.14
CA THR A 203 -3.44 11.52 -5.74
C THR A 203 -4.14 10.32 -6.38
N ASP A 204 -5.38 9.98 -5.97
CA ASP A 204 -6.13 8.86 -6.57
C ASP A 204 -6.58 9.24 -7.99
N PRO A 205 -6.12 8.54 -9.06
CA PRO A 205 -6.48 8.91 -10.42
C PRO A 205 -7.96 8.61 -10.73
N VAL A 206 -8.58 9.52 -11.48
CA VAL A 206 -9.91 9.30 -12.08
C VAL A 206 -9.79 8.20 -13.12
N ARG A 207 -10.68 7.20 -13.04
CA ARG A 207 -10.69 6.08 -13.98
C ARG A 207 -11.53 6.47 -15.19
N LEU A 208 -10.95 6.48 -16.38
CA LEU A 208 -11.65 6.74 -17.63
C LEU A 208 -11.70 5.46 -18.46
N LEU A 209 -12.80 4.71 -18.35
CA LEU A 209 -12.96 3.45 -19.06
C LEU A 209 -13.17 3.71 -20.56
N VAL A 210 -12.43 2.99 -21.39
CA VAL A 210 -12.55 2.99 -22.86
C VAL A 210 -13.06 1.61 -23.30
N PRO A 211 -14.38 1.35 -23.26
CA PRO A 211 -14.93 0.03 -23.53
C PRO A 211 -14.76 -0.38 -25.00
N LEU A 212 -14.24 -1.59 -25.20
CA LEU A 212 -13.94 -2.21 -26.48
C LEU A 212 -15.10 -3.14 -26.83
N ARG A 213 -15.86 -2.83 -27.89
CA ARG A 213 -16.98 -3.67 -28.31
C ARG A 213 -16.47 -4.86 -29.11
N LEU A 214 -16.30 -5.98 -28.42
CA LEU A 214 -15.98 -7.28 -29.00
C LEU A 214 -17.26 -7.94 -29.54
N GLU A 215 -17.15 -8.62 -30.69
CA GLU A 215 -18.24 -9.36 -31.31
C GLU A 215 -18.50 -10.68 -30.55
N PRO A 216 -19.71 -10.92 -30.01
CA PRO A 216 -19.95 -11.93 -28.97
C PRO A 216 -19.70 -13.40 -29.37
N GLU A 217 -19.52 -13.68 -30.66
CA GLU A 217 -19.24 -15.03 -31.20
C GLU A 217 -17.76 -15.25 -31.58
N LEU A 218 -16.99 -14.17 -31.76
CA LEU A 218 -15.61 -14.22 -32.28
C LEU A 218 -14.54 -14.24 -31.18
N TRP A 219 -14.92 -14.02 -29.93
CA TRP A 219 -14.01 -13.91 -28.80
C TRP A 219 -14.43 -14.84 -27.67
N GLY A 220 -13.46 -15.49 -27.04
CA GLY A 220 -13.67 -16.30 -25.85
C GLY A 220 -12.62 -15.97 -24.78
N LEU A 221 -13.05 -15.93 -23.53
CA LEU A 221 -12.17 -15.66 -22.40
C LEU A 221 -11.49 -16.96 -21.94
N VAL A 222 -10.21 -16.87 -21.58
CA VAL A 222 -9.42 -17.97 -21.00
C VAL A 222 -8.72 -17.43 -19.73
N PRO A 223 -8.85 -18.08 -18.57
CA PRO A 223 -8.15 -17.66 -17.35
C PRO A 223 -6.63 -17.64 -17.55
N GLY A 224 -5.93 -16.64 -17.02
CA GLY A 224 -4.48 -16.50 -17.10
C GLY A 224 -3.73 -17.65 -16.42
N ALA A 225 -4.31 -18.21 -15.35
CA ALA A 225 -3.85 -19.42 -14.67
C ALA A 225 -3.77 -20.65 -15.60
N ASP A 226 -4.66 -20.75 -16.59
CA ASP A 226 -4.67 -21.83 -17.60
C ASP A 226 -3.69 -21.58 -18.76
N THR A 227 -2.99 -20.44 -18.76
CA THR A 227 -1.99 -20.08 -19.78
C THR A 227 -0.56 -20.37 -19.31
N VAL A 228 0.40 -20.26 -20.22
CA VAL A 228 1.84 -20.39 -19.92
C VAL A 228 2.34 -19.34 -18.92
N ALA A 229 1.65 -18.20 -18.77
CA ALA A 229 2.00 -17.18 -17.79
C ALA A 229 1.59 -17.53 -16.35
N GLN A 230 0.63 -18.44 -16.16
CA GLN A 230 0.11 -18.91 -14.87
C GLN A 230 -0.35 -17.83 -13.87
N ASP A 231 -0.62 -16.60 -14.34
CA ASP A 231 -1.08 -15.49 -13.49
C ASP A 231 -2.60 -15.51 -13.32
N ALA A 232 -3.07 -15.72 -12.08
CA ALA A 232 -4.48 -15.79 -11.72
C ALA A 232 -5.22 -14.43 -11.71
N ARG A 233 -4.49 -13.31 -11.80
CA ARG A 233 -5.06 -11.95 -11.96
C ARG A 233 -5.46 -11.66 -13.39
N CYS A 234 -4.90 -12.42 -14.32
CA CYS A 234 -4.92 -12.12 -15.75
C CYS A 234 -5.91 -13.00 -16.51
N TRP A 235 -6.28 -12.57 -17.71
CA TRP A 235 -7.12 -13.30 -18.65
C TRP A 235 -6.60 -13.13 -20.08
N ALA A 236 -6.71 -14.17 -20.90
CA ALA A 236 -6.42 -14.12 -22.32
C ALA A 236 -7.72 -14.04 -23.13
N VAL A 237 -7.82 -13.03 -24.00
CA VAL A 237 -8.96 -12.86 -24.91
C VAL A 237 -8.65 -13.58 -26.22
N ARG A 238 -9.14 -14.82 -26.37
CA ARG A 238 -8.84 -15.70 -27.50
C ARG A 238 -9.78 -15.45 -28.68
N ARG A 239 -9.23 -15.33 -29.89
CA ARG A 239 -9.99 -15.30 -31.14
C ARG A 239 -10.50 -16.69 -31.49
N THR A 240 -11.81 -16.87 -31.53
CA THR A 240 -12.50 -18.12 -31.89
C THR A 240 -12.97 -18.08 -33.36
N GLN A 241 -13.54 -19.20 -33.84
CA GLN A 241 -14.20 -19.31 -35.15
C GLN A 241 -13.35 -18.91 -36.38
N LEU A 242 -12.02 -18.97 -36.31
CA LEU A 242 -11.12 -18.58 -37.41
C LEU A 242 -11.35 -19.39 -38.72
N GLU A 243 -11.89 -20.59 -38.62
CA GLU A 243 -12.27 -21.45 -39.75
C GLU A 243 -13.43 -20.87 -40.60
N PHE A 244 -14.38 -20.21 -39.94
CA PHE A 244 -15.58 -19.63 -40.58
C PHE A 244 -15.45 -18.11 -40.81
N ARG A 245 -14.74 -17.42 -39.92
CA ARG A 245 -14.50 -15.96 -39.95
C ARG A 245 -13.00 -15.69 -39.88
N PRO A 246 -12.28 -15.68 -41.02
CA PRO A 246 -10.83 -15.53 -41.06
C PRO A 246 -10.37 -14.16 -40.53
N ARG A 247 -9.06 -14.03 -40.31
CA ARG A 247 -8.45 -12.76 -39.86
C ARG A 247 -8.76 -11.63 -40.85
N GLY A 248 -9.16 -10.47 -40.33
CA GLY A 248 -9.70 -9.34 -41.09
C GLY A 248 -11.23 -9.27 -41.07
N SER A 249 -11.92 -10.28 -40.50
CA SER A 249 -13.38 -10.23 -40.30
C SER A 249 -13.77 -9.34 -39.12
N SER A 250 -12.89 -9.19 -38.12
CA SER A 250 -13.04 -8.26 -37.01
C SER A 250 -12.03 -7.12 -37.15
N PRO A 251 -12.40 -5.86 -36.87
CA PRO A 251 -11.44 -4.74 -36.86
C PRO A 251 -10.35 -4.91 -35.80
N TRP A 252 -10.61 -5.68 -34.74
CA TRP A 252 -9.65 -6.03 -33.70
C TRP A 252 -8.61 -7.08 -34.14
N ASP A 253 -8.82 -7.75 -35.29
CA ASP A 253 -7.88 -8.77 -35.81
C ASP A 253 -6.46 -8.19 -36.06
N ARG A 254 -6.32 -6.86 -36.14
CA ARG A 254 -5.03 -6.15 -36.25
C ARG A 254 -4.15 -6.21 -35.01
N PHE A 255 -4.72 -6.54 -33.84
CA PHE A 255 -4.02 -6.64 -32.55
C PHE A 255 -3.80 -8.10 -32.12
N LEU A 256 -3.91 -9.06 -33.05
CA LEU A 256 -3.77 -10.49 -32.75
C LEU A 256 -2.31 -10.95 -32.70
N VAL A 257 -1.91 -11.47 -31.55
CA VAL A 257 -0.64 -12.19 -31.34
C VAL A 257 -0.97 -13.65 -31.03
N GLY A 258 -0.46 -14.59 -31.82
CA GLY A 258 -0.69 -16.04 -31.61
C GLY A 258 -2.16 -16.53 -31.70
N GLY A 259 -3.12 -15.65 -31.99
CA GLY A 259 -4.57 -15.95 -31.90
C GLY A 259 -5.27 -15.37 -30.66
N TYR A 260 -4.57 -14.55 -29.88
CA TYR A 260 -5.12 -13.79 -28.74
C TYR A 260 -5.05 -12.29 -29.02
N LEU A 261 -6.01 -11.53 -28.49
CA LEU A 261 -6.03 -10.08 -28.53
C LEU A 261 -4.98 -9.54 -27.54
N CYS A 262 -3.91 -8.95 -28.05
CA CYS A 262 -2.81 -8.45 -27.23
C CYS A 262 -3.17 -7.09 -26.60
N ALA A 263 -3.15 -7.02 -25.26
CA ALA A 263 -3.35 -5.76 -24.53
C ALA A 263 -2.26 -4.73 -24.83
N GLN A 264 -0.97 -5.14 -24.79
CA GLN A 264 0.18 -4.27 -25.06
C GLN A 264 0.10 -3.55 -26.42
N LEU A 265 -0.23 -4.24 -27.52
CA LEU A 265 -0.35 -3.59 -28.84
C LEU A 265 -1.45 -2.53 -28.89
N LEU A 266 -2.51 -2.67 -28.09
CA LEU A 266 -3.56 -1.66 -27.96
C LEU A 266 -3.07 -0.47 -27.11
N LEU A 267 -2.37 -0.74 -26.00
CA LEU A 267 -1.75 0.29 -25.17
C LEU A 267 -0.74 1.12 -25.96
N GLU A 268 0.17 0.49 -26.72
CA GLU A 268 1.15 1.17 -27.57
C GLU A 268 0.48 2.07 -28.62
N LEU A 269 -0.59 1.60 -29.26
CA LEU A 269 -1.35 2.39 -30.24
C LEU A 269 -2.05 3.59 -29.58
N LEU A 270 -2.63 3.41 -28.40
CA LEU A 270 -3.31 4.48 -27.66
C LEU A 270 -2.30 5.47 -27.05
N HIS A 271 -1.22 5.01 -26.43
CA HIS A 271 -0.12 5.84 -25.93
C HIS A 271 0.42 6.73 -27.06
N LYS A 272 0.75 6.14 -28.21
CA LYS A 272 1.19 6.89 -29.39
C LYS A 272 0.13 7.86 -29.89
N ALA A 273 -1.15 7.49 -29.87
CA ALA A 273 -2.22 8.38 -30.29
C ALA A 273 -2.37 9.59 -29.37
N LEU A 274 -2.40 9.37 -28.05
CA LEU A 274 -2.44 10.40 -27.02
C LEU A 274 -1.21 11.29 -27.14
N ALA A 275 0.00 10.74 -27.14
CA ALA A 275 1.24 11.51 -27.16
C ALA A 275 1.46 12.35 -28.44
N THR A 276 1.15 11.83 -29.64
CA THR A 276 1.59 12.47 -30.90
C THR A 276 0.48 13.02 -31.79
N SER A 277 -0.80 12.77 -31.50
CA SER A 277 -1.88 13.10 -32.45
C SER A 277 -3.15 13.71 -31.87
N VAL A 278 -3.33 13.67 -30.55
CA VAL A 278 -4.33 14.52 -29.90
C VAL A 278 -3.79 15.95 -29.85
N ASN A 279 -4.61 16.92 -30.23
CA ASN A 279 -4.26 18.34 -30.14
C ASN A 279 -4.55 18.85 -28.71
N TRP A 280 -3.74 18.43 -27.74
CA TRP A 280 -3.87 18.83 -26.35
C TRP A 280 -3.88 20.35 -26.13
N PRO A 281 -3.10 21.19 -26.84
CA PRO A 281 -3.21 22.64 -26.73
C PRO A 281 -4.60 23.17 -27.09
N ALA A 282 -5.27 22.59 -28.09
CA ALA A 282 -6.64 23.00 -28.46
C ALA A 282 -7.65 22.60 -27.38
N ILE A 283 -7.61 21.35 -26.89
CA ILE A 283 -8.48 20.88 -25.80
C ILE A 283 -8.24 21.73 -24.54
N SER A 284 -6.98 22.00 -24.19
CA SER A 284 -6.60 22.85 -23.07
C SER A 284 -7.17 24.27 -23.20
N SER A 285 -7.08 24.87 -24.39
CA SER A 285 -7.64 26.20 -24.66
C SER A 285 -9.18 26.25 -24.65
N LEU A 286 -9.84 25.13 -24.98
CA LEU A 286 -11.30 25.01 -24.96
C LEU A 286 -11.84 24.87 -23.54
N LEU A 287 -11.18 24.05 -22.72
CA LEU A 287 -11.61 23.74 -21.35
C LEU A 287 -11.10 24.74 -20.30
N GLY A 288 -10.14 25.61 -20.66
CA GLY A 288 -9.53 26.56 -19.73
C GLY A 288 -8.65 25.89 -18.67
N CYS A 289 -8.13 24.70 -18.95
CA CYS A 289 -7.23 23.94 -18.10
C CYS A 289 -6.05 23.41 -18.93
N LEU A 290 -4.91 23.09 -18.30
CA LEU A 290 -3.79 22.45 -18.98
C LEU A 290 -3.97 20.94 -18.92
N VAL A 291 -4.21 20.30 -20.07
CA VAL A 291 -4.30 18.85 -20.22
C VAL A 291 -3.04 18.36 -20.95
N GLN A 292 -2.30 17.43 -20.36
CA GLN A 292 -1.12 16.82 -20.99
C GLN A 292 -1.02 15.32 -20.70
N PRO A 293 -0.56 14.48 -21.64
CA PRO A 293 -0.27 13.09 -21.36
C PRO A 293 1.02 12.98 -20.55
N SER A 294 1.05 12.12 -19.54
CA SER A 294 2.27 11.84 -18.79
C SER A 294 3.21 10.99 -19.66
N VAL A 295 4.37 11.55 -20.01
CA VAL A 295 5.32 10.93 -20.96
C VAL A 295 6.26 9.94 -20.25
N THR A 296 6.26 9.93 -18.91
CA THR A 296 7.17 9.13 -18.07
C THR A 296 6.57 7.82 -17.58
N SER A 297 5.26 7.59 -17.76
CA SER A 297 4.59 6.37 -17.33
C SER A 297 4.31 5.42 -18.50
N GLU A 298 4.40 4.12 -18.24
CA GLU A 298 3.88 3.10 -19.17
C GLU A 298 2.33 3.06 -19.13
N GLU A 299 1.74 3.50 -18.03
CA GLU A 299 0.29 3.69 -17.89
C GLU A 299 -0.19 4.90 -18.71
N LEU A 300 -1.41 4.81 -19.24
CA LEU A 300 -2.03 5.89 -20.04
C LEU A 300 -2.60 6.99 -19.13
N LEU A 301 -1.72 7.76 -18.48
CA LEU A 301 -2.10 8.84 -17.57
C LEU A 301 -2.18 10.19 -18.30
N LEU A 302 -3.21 10.98 -17.97
CA LEU A 302 -3.37 12.38 -18.37
C LEU A 302 -3.32 13.25 -17.12
N GLU A 303 -2.41 14.22 -17.10
CA GLU A 303 -2.34 15.27 -16.08
C GLU A 303 -3.23 16.44 -16.52
N VAL A 304 -4.19 16.82 -15.66
CA VAL A 304 -5.08 17.96 -15.83
C VAL A 304 -4.81 18.95 -14.71
N ARG A 305 -4.38 20.17 -15.06
CA ARG A 305 -4.12 21.27 -14.13
C ARG A 305 -5.07 22.43 -14.39
N GLN A 306 -5.77 22.86 -13.36
CA GLN A 306 -6.54 24.10 -13.29
C GLN A 306 -5.99 24.96 -12.14
N GLU A 307 -6.31 26.26 -12.09
CA GLU A 307 -5.68 27.24 -11.19
C GLU A 307 -5.57 26.83 -9.71
N HIS A 308 -6.49 25.99 -9.22
CA HIS A 308 -6.55 25.53 -7.82
C HIS A 308 -6.71 24.00 -7.70
N LEU A 309 -6.62 23.24 -8.80
CA LEU A 309 -6.91 21.81 -8.84
C LEU A 309 -5.92 21.07 -9.76
N GLU A 310 -5.25 20.05 -9.22
CA GLU A 310 -4.52 19.06 -10.02
C GLU A 310 -5.30 17.74 -10.01
N LEU A 311 -5.42 17.11 -11.17
CA LEU A 311 -6.19 15.89 -11.38
C LEU A 311 -5.45 14.96 -12.35
N THR A 312 -5.28 13.70 -11.97
CA THR A 312 -4.77 12.67 -12.87
C THR A 312 -5.94 11.82 -13.40
N ILE A 313 -6.02 11.62 -14.71
CA ILE A 313 -7.01 10.75 -15.35
C ILE A 313 -6.28 9.56 -15.97
N ALA A 314 -6.58 8.35 -15.49
CA ALA A 314 -6.08 7.10 -16.06
C ALA A 314 -7.02 6.62 -17.16
N VAL A 315 -6.52 6.52 -18.40
CA VAL A 315 -7.27 6.02 -19.56
C VAL A 315 -7.15 4.50 -19.59
N LEU A 316 -8.26 3.79 -19.39
CA LEU A 316 -8.28 2.34 -19.15
C LEU A 316 -9.04 1.62 -20.26
N PRO A 317 -8.36 1.05 -21.29
CA PRO A 317 -9.02 0.26 -22.32
C PRO A 317 -9.59 -1.02 -21.72
N ALA A 318 -10.90 -1.24 -21.89
CA ALA A 318 -11.62 -2.28 -21.15
C ALA A 318 -12.41 -3.19 -22.09
N VAL A 319 -12.20 -4.50 -22.01
CA VAL A 319 -13.18 -5.49 -22.50
C VAL A 319 -14.19 -5.71 -21.38
N VAL A 320 -15.43 -5.28 -21.61
CA VAL A 320 -16.56 -5.59 -20.73
C VAL A 320 -17.15 -6.93 -21.20
N GLY A 321 -17.21 -7.92 -20.30
CA GLY A 321 -17.69 -9.26 -20.60
C GLY A 321 -19.09 -9.27 -21.22
N THR A 322 -19.23 -9.83 -22.42
CA THR A 322 -20.52 -9.96 -23.13
C THR A 322 -21.21 -11.31 -22.90
N VAL A 323 -20.62 -12.21 -22.09
CA VAL A 323 -21.09 -13.58 -21.90
C VAL A 323 -20.98 -14.00 -20.43
N ALA A 324 -22.15 -14.17 -19.79
CA ALA A 324 -22.44 -14.86 -18.52
C ALA A 324 -21.72 -14.43 -17.22
N ASN A 325 -20.50 -13.90 -17.29
CA ASN A 325 -19.76 -13.38 -16.15
C ASN A 325 -19.47 -11.88 -16.37
N ASP A 326 -19.82 -11.04 -15.40
CA ASP A 326 -19.59 -9.59 -15.40
C ASP A 326 -18.11 -9.23 -15.14
N HIS A 327 -17.20 -9.85 -15.89
CA HIS A 327 -15.76 -9.57 -15.80
C HIS A 327 -15.43 -8.32 -16.64
N VAL A 328 -14.86 -7.32 -15.98
CA VAL A 328 -14.21 -6.19 -16.64
C VAL A 328 -12.72 -6.51 -16.75
N LEU A 329 -12.21 -6.56 -17.97
CA LEU A 329 -10.80 -6.87 -18.26
C LEU A 329 -10.11 -5.64 -18.82
N LEU A 330 -9.07 -5.16 -18.15
CA LEU A 330 -8.32 -3.96 -18.53
C LEU A 330 -7.06 -4.31 -19.31
N ALA A 331 -6.74 -3.50 -20.31
CA ALA A 331 -5.39 -3.43 -20.83
C ALA A 331 -4.54 -2.66 -19.81
N TRP A 332 -3.55 -3.33 -19.22
CA TRP A 332 -2.64 -2.78 -18.22
C TRP A 332 -1.20 -3.14 -18.59
N PRO A 333 -0.20 -2.26 -18.39
CA PRO A 333 1.21 -2.59 -18.60
C PRO A 333 1.64 -3.61 -17.53
N LEU A 334 1.65 -4.89 -17.92
CA LEU A 334 2.10 -6.00 -17.09
C LEU A 334 3.46 -6.51 -17.60
N GLU A 335 4.38 -6.80 -16.68
CA GLU A 335 5.71 -7.25 -17.03
C GLU A 335 5.76 -8.71 -17.53
N GLY A 336 6.83 -9.04 -18.25
CA GLY A 336 7.15 -10.42 -18.64
C GLY A 336 6.12 -11.08 -19.56
N LEU A 337 5.77 -12.34 -19.27
CA LEU A 337 4.83 -13.13 -20.09
C LEU A 337 3.39 -12.61 -20.01
N ALA A 338 3.05 -11.82 -18.99
CA ALA A 338 1.72 -11.31 -18.75
C ALA A 338 1.36 -10.06 -19.57
N GLY A 339 2.32 -9.35 -20.20
CA GLY A 339 2.04 -8.13 -20.99
C GLY A 339 1.10 -8.31 -22.20
N ASN A 340 0.94 -9.54 -22.69
CA ASN A 340 -0.05 -9.86 -23.72
C ASN A 340 -1.48 -10.06 -23.18
N LEU A 341 -1.62 -10.26 -21.87
CA LEU A 341 -2.86 -10.59 -21.18
C LEU A 341 -3.59 -9.32 -20.69
N TRP A 342 -4.81 -9.53 -20.22
CA TRP A 342 -5.68 -8.49 -19.70
C TRP A 342 -5.82 -8.67 -18.19
N LEU A 343 -5.71 -7.58 -17.43
CA LEU A 343 -5.86 -7.60 -15.97
C LEU A 343 -7.35 -7.61 -15.60
N GLN A 344 -7.77 -8.48 -14.68
CA GLN A 344 -9.13 -8.45 -14.16
C GLN A 344 -9.34 -7.28 -13.20
N ASP A 345 -10.33 -6.44 -13.46
CA ASP A 345 -10.73 -5.34 -12.57
C ASP A 345 -11.86 -5.77 -11.64
N PHE A 346 -11.64 -5.57 -10.33
CA PHE A 346 -12.62 -5.81 -9.28
C PHE A 346 -13.19 -4.51 -8.69
N TYR A 347 -12.63 -3.34 -9.05
CA TYR A 347 -12.94 -2.04 -8.43
C TYR A 347 -14.45 -1.76 -8.29
N GLN A 348 -15.23 -1.99 -9.35
CA GLN A 348 -16.67 -1.74 -9.34
C GLN A 348 -17.43 -2.68 -8.40
N ALA A 349 -17.06 -3.96 -8.36
CA ALA A 349 -17.66 -4.94 -7.45
C ALA A 349 -17.33 -4.63 -5.98
N GLU A 350 -16.10 -4.21 -5.71
CA GLU A 350 -15.62 -3.79 -4.39
C GLU A 350 -16.33 -2.52 -3.89
N ALA A 351 -16.38 -1.48 -4.72
CA ALA A 351 -17.05 -0.22 -4.39
C ALA A 351 -18.56 -0.42 -4.17
N ALA A 352 -19.21 -1.23 -5.03
CA ALA A 352 -20.61 -1.59 -4.87
C ALA A 352 -20.86 -2.43 -3.60
N ARG A 353 -19.97 -3.36 -3.25
CA ARG A 353 -20.09 -4.16 -2.02
C ARG A 353 -19.93 -3.31 -0.76
N LEU A 354 -18.91 -2.45 -0.70
CA LEU A 354 -18.75 -1.51 0.43
C LEU A 354 -19.96 -0.58 0.57
N ARG A 355 -20.50 -0.08 -0.55
CA ARG A 355 -21.72 0.74 -0.55
C ARG A 355 -22.92 -0.04 -0.01
N ALA A 356 -23.15 -1.26 -0.50
CA ALA A 356 -24.25 -2.10 -0.03
C ALA A 356 -24.15 -2.53 1.44
N LEU A 357 -22.93 -2.62 1.99
CA LEU A 357 -22.70 -2.85 3.41
C LEU A 357 -23.04 -1.61 4.25
N ASP A 358 -22.52 -0.42 3.89
CA ASP A 358 -22.83 0.82 4.61
C ASP A 358 -24.30 1.27 4.45
N ASP A 359 -24.94 1.01 3.30
CA ASP A 359 -26.38 1.27 3.09
C ASP A 359 -27.28 0.37 3.96
N ARG A 360 -26.78 -0.80 4.42
CA ARG A 360 -27.55 -1.76 5.26
C ARG A 360 -27.68 -1.29 6.71
N ASP A 361 -26.65 -0.64 7.25
CA ASP A 361 -26.55 -0.28 8.68
C ASP A 361 -26.19 1.19 8.96
N ALA A 362 -26.09 2.03 7.93
CA ALA A 362 -25.54 3.38 7.98
C ALA A 362 -24.09 3.42 8.53
N GLY A 363 -23.32 2.38 8.22
CA GLY A 363 -21.95 2.17 8.67
C GLY A 363 -20.93 3.13 8.06
N THR A 364 -19.70 3.01 8.55
CA THR A 364 -18.59 3.91 8.22
C THR A 364 -17.43 3.23 7.48
N ARG A 365 -17.65 2.10 6.80
CA ARG A 365 -16.59 1.33 6.11
C ARG A 365 -15.92 2.15 5.01
N GLN A 366 -16.70 2.84 4.17
CA GLN A 366 -16.19 3.74 3.14
C GLN A 366 -15.41 4.94 3.70
N ARG A 367 -15.74 5.39 4.93
CA ARG A 367 -15.06 6.46 5.64
C ARG A 367 -13.72 5.98 6.21
N LEU A 368 -13.68 4.78 6.78
CA LEU A 368 -12.46 4.10 7.20
C LEU A 368 -11.50 3.88 6.03
N LEU A 369 -11.99 3.42 4.87
CA LEU A 369 -11.18 3.26 3.67
C LEU A 369 -10.53 4.58 3.24
N ARG A 370 -11.29 5.68 3.21
CA ARG A 370 -10.73 7.00 2.88
C ARG A 370 -9.65 7.43 3.86
N LEU A 371 -9.87 7.28 5.16
CA LEU A 371 -8.85 7.58 6.19
C LEU A 371 -7.55 6.77 5.99
N LEU A 372 -7.66 5.45 5.79
CA LEU A 372 -6.50 4.58 5.56
C LEU A 372 -5.74 5.00 4.30
N CYS A 373 -6.44 5.28 3.20
CA CYS A 373 -5.82 5.76 1.95
C CYS A 373 -5.08 7.09 2.15
N SER A 374 -5.68 8.06 2.85
CA SER A 374 -5.08 9.38 3.11
C SER A 374 -3.83 9.31 4.01
N ILE A 375 -3.78 8.34 4.92
CA ILE A 375 -2.60 8.07 5.76
C ILE A 375 -1.51 7.39 4.93
N CYS A 376 -1.86 6.36 4.16
CA CYS A 376 -0.90 5.61 3.35
C CYS A 376 -0.28 6.48 2.23
N CYS A 377 -1.04 7.38 1.60
CA CYS A 377 -0.50 8.26 0.56
C CYS A 377 0.42 9.37 1.09
N ARG A 378 0.34 9.71 2.38
CA ARG A 378 1.23 10.70 3.03
C ARG A 378 2.54 10.06 3.51
N HIS A 379 2.46 8.85 4.07
CA HIS A 379 3.62 8.21 4.66
C HIS A 379 4.46 7.45 3.62
N PRO A 380 5.75 7.80 3.39
CA PRO A 380 6.52 7.29 2.25
C PRO A 380 6.71 5.77 2.24
N VAL A 381 6.79 5.14 3.42
CA VAL A 381 6.88 3.66 3.53
C VAL A 381 5.54 2.99 3.22
N LEU A 382 4.41 3.65 3.51
CA LEU A 382 3.07 3.10 3.32
C LEU A 382 2.51 3.41 1.93
N GLY A 383 3.13 4.30 1.15
CA GLY A 383 2.68 4.65 -0.20
C GLY A 383 2.64 3.48 -1.19
N ARG A 384 3.33 2.36 -0.90
CA ARG A 384 3.23 1.09 -1.64
C ARG A 384 1.90 0.37 -1.39
N LEU A 385 1.24 0.60 -0.26
CA LEU A 385 -0.11 0.13 0.02
C LEU A 385 -1.14 0.98 -0.71
N GLY A 386 -1.23 0.77 -2.03
CA GLY A 386 -2.28 1.36 -2.84
C GLY A 386 -3.68 0.94 -2.36
N ARG A 387 -4.68 1.77 -2.68
CA ARG A 387 -6.10 1.61 -2.37
C ARG A 387 -6.63 0.17 -2.45
N GLY A 388 -6.25 -0.60 -3.48
CA GLY A 388 -6.72 -1.98 -3.68
C GLY A 388 -6.42 -2.91 -2.51
N HIS A 389 -5.26 -2.76 -1.84
CA HIS A 389 -4.91 -3.51 -0.63
C HIS A 389 -5.84 -3.14 0.53
N LEU A 390 -6.00 -1.84 0.77
CA LEU A 390 -6.81 -1.29 1.87
C LEU A 390 -8.29 -1.67 1.71
N THR A 391 -8.80 -1.69 0.48
CA THR A 391 -10.14 -2.18 0.16
C THR A 391 -10.35 -3.63 0.62
N GLN A 392 -9.40 -4.54 0.46
CA GLN A 392 -9.56 -5.92 0.92
C GLN A 392 -9.62 -6.03 2.45
N VAL A 393 -8.82 -5.23 3.16
CA VAL A 393 -8.85 -5.20 4.64
C VAL A 393 -10.21 -4.69 5.12
N VAL A 394 -10.68 -3.58 4.56
CA VAL A 394 -12.00 -3.00 4.92
C VAL A 394 -13.16 -3.89 4.49
N LEU A 395 -13.06 -4.62 3.37
CA LEU A 395 -14.06 -5.62 2.99
C LEU A 395 -14.09 -6.80 3.96
N ARG A 396 -12.94 -7.38 4.32
CA ARG A 396 -12.89 -8.53 5.25
C ARG A 396 -13.47 -8.18 6.63
N LEU A 397 -13.06 -7.05 7.21
CA LEU A 397 -13.68 -6.52 8.43
C LEU A 397 -15.17 -6.17 8.22
N GLY A 398 -15.51 -5.62 7.05
CA GLY A 398 -16.85 -5.12 6.75
C GLY A 398 -17.94 -6.20 6.69
N GLU A 399 -17.55 -7.47 6.47
CA GLU A 399 -18.43 -8.65 6.54
C GLU A 399 -18.69 -9.13 7.98
N GLU A 400 -17.90 -8.69 8.97
CA GLU A 400 -18.10 -9.05 10.38
C GLU A 400 -19.30 -8.29 10.98
N GLU A 401 -20.16 -9.00 11.72
CA GLU A 401 -21.34 -8.41 12.36
C GLU A 401 -20.96 -7.67 13.66
N GLU A 402 -20.38 -6.49 13.44
CA GLU A 402 -19.69 -5.67 14.42
C GLU A 402 -20.20 -4.20 14.37
N ASP A 403 -19.96 -3.39 15.41
CA ASP A 403 -20.41 -1.98 15.45
C ASP A 403 -19.62 -1.09 14.45
N TRP A 404 -20.30 -0.60 13.41
CA TRP A 404 -19.76 0.27 12.36
C TRP A 404 -20.18 1.75 12.50
N ALA A 405 -20.78 2.15 13.62
CA ALA A 405 -21.14 3.55 13.89
C ALA A 405 -19.91 4.47 13.97
N GLU A 406 -20.10 5.78 13.74
CA GLU A 406 -19.02 6.79 13.80
C GLU A 406 -18.25 6.75 15.12
N THR A 407 -18.92 6.46 16.24
CA THR A 407 -18.31 6.33 17.57
C THR A 407 -17.30 5.18 17.68
N ALA A 408 -17.42 4.15 16.86
CA ALA A 408 -16.53 2.99 16.82
C ALA A 408 -15.43 3.09 15.75
N LEU A 409 -15.40 4.17 14.96
CA LEU A 409 -14.47 4.36 13.83
C LEU A 409 -13.00 4.20 14.23
N GLY A 410 -12.59 4.76 15.38
CA GLY A 410 -11.24 4.64 15.92
C GLY A 410 -10.88 3.20 16.33
N SER A 411 -11.82 2.41 16.85
CA SER A 411 -11.60 0.98 17.12
C SER A 411 -11.51 0.16 15.83
N ARG A 412 -12.35 0.44 14.82
CA ARG A 412 -12.24 -0.22 13.50
C ARG A 412 -10.96 0.15 12.77
N PHE A 413 -10.45 1.36 12.97
CA PHE A 413 -9.15 1.78 12.47
C PHE A 413 -8.01 0.94 13.06
N LEU A 414 -7.99 0.71 14.38
CA LEU A 414 -6.98 -0.14 15.01
C LEU A 414 -7.09 -1.59 14.55
N GLN A 415 -8.29 -2.15 14.44
CA GLN A 415 -8.50 -3.49 13.88
C GLN A 415 -8.05 -3.60 12.42
N ALA A 416 -8.25 -2.57 11.59
CA ALA A 416 -7.73 -2.55 10.22
C ALA A 416 -6.20 -2.56 10.17
N LEU A 417 -5.52 -1.93 11.13
CA LEU A 417 -4.07 -2.03 11.28
C LEU A 417 -3.65 -3.43 11.75
N GLU A 418 -4.35 -4.03 12.73
CA GLU A 418 -4.09 -5.38 13.24
C GLU A 418 -4.25 -6.45 12.13
N GLU A 419 -5.34 -6.42 11.37
CA GLU A 419 -5.59 -7.32 10.24
C GLU A 419 -4.59 -7.14 9.10
N LEU A 420 -4.18 -5.89 8.83
CA LEU A 420 -3.17 -5.58 7.82
C LEU A 420 -1.79 -6.10 8.25
N ILE A 421 -1.41 -5.93 9.52
CA ILE A 421 -0.16 -6.49 10.08
C ILE A 421 -0.20 -8.02 10.05
N GLY A 422 -1.29 -8.65 10.49
CA GLY A 422 -1.44 -10.11 10.43
C GLY A 422 -1.38 -10.66 9.00
N SER A 423 -1.86 -9.90 8.01
CA SER A 423 -1.72 -10.23 6.58
C SER A 423 -0.28 -10.07 6.07
N LEU A 424 0.45 -9.05 6.55
CA LEU A 424 1.86 -8.82 6.20
C LEU A 424 2.79 -9.85 6.86
N GLU A 425 2.54 -10.25 8.11
CA GLU A 425 3.27 -11.34 8.79
C GLU A 425 3.12 -12.69 8.05
N GLN A 426 1.99 -12.90 7.37
CA GLN A 426 1.74 -14.06 6.52
C GLN A 426 2.19 -13.86 5.06
N ALA A 427 2.70 -12.68 4.70
CA ALA A 427 2.98 -12.24 3.32
C ALA A 427 1.81 -12.50 2.34
N SER A 428 0.56 -12.44 2.84
CA SER A 428 -0.63 -12.90 2.13
C SER A 428 -1.83 -11.99 2.38
N LEU A 429 -2.22 -11.25 1.33
CA LEU A 429 -3.45 -10.47 1.27
C LEU A 429 -4.29 -10.97 0.09
N LEU A 430 -5.16 -11.94 0.36
CA LEU A 430 -6.03 -12.52 -0.66
C LEU A 430 -7.14 -11.54 -1.06
N CYS A 431 -7.41 -11.42 -2.37
CA CYS A 431 -8.53 -10.66 -2.89
C CYS A 431 -9.88 -11.30 -2.48
N HIS A 432 -10.81 -10.48 -1.99
CA HIS A 432 -12.12 -10.90 -1.51
C HIS A 432 -12.96 -11.60 -2.61
N PHE A 433 -12.94 -11.07 -3.83
CA PHE A 433 -13.68 -11.62 -4.96
C PHE A 433 -12.92 -12.71 -5.73
N ASN A 434 -11.61 -12.85 -5.51
CA ASN A 434 -10.81 -13.92 -6.09
C ASN A 434 -9.69 -14.37 -5.12
N PRO A 435 -9.97 -15.34 -4.23
CA PRO A 435 -9.00 -15.82 -3.24
C PRO A 435 -7.74 -16.49 -3.81
N SER A 436 -7.66 -16.72 -5.14
CA SER A 436 -6.44 -17.20 -5.79
C SER A 436 -5.39 -16.09 -6.04
N VAL A 437 -5.78 -14.82 -5.89
CA VAL A 437 -4.91 -13.65 -6.06
C VAL A 437 -4.42 -13.15 -4.71
N ASN A 438 -3.09 -13.22 -4.49
CA ASN A 438 -2.42 -12.53 -3.39
C ASN A 438 -1.93 -11.14 -3.88
N LEU A 439 -2.44 -10.07 -3.29
CA LEU A 439 -2.06 -8.70 -3.65
C LEU A 439 -0.64 -8.32 -3.19
N PHE A 440 -0.09 -8.99 -2.19
CA PHE A 440 1.30 -8.78 -1.77
C PHE A 440 2.32 -9.51 -2.66
N GLY A 441 1.88 -10.21 -3.72
CA GLY A 441 2.77 -10.93 -4.63
C GLY A 441 3.79 -10.05 -5.39
N ASP A 442 3.49 -8.76 -5.57
CA ASP A 442 4.38 -7.80 -6.24
C ASP A 442 5.31 -7.04 -5.28
N LEU A 443 5.20 -7.27 -3.96
CA LEU A 443 6.02 -6.60 -2.94
C LEU A 443 7.21 -7.48 -2.54
N CYS A 444 8.38 -6.86 -2.38
CA CYS A 444 9.55 -7.59 -1.87
C CYS A 444 9.47 -7.81 -0.34
N GLU A 445 10.14 -8.85 0.16
CA GLU A 445 10.17 -9.19 1.59
C GLU A 445 10.67 -8.02 2.46
N GLU A 446 11.65 -7.25 1.98
CA GLU A 446 12.14 -6.03 2.65
C GLU A 446 11.05 -4.94 2.74
N GLU A 447 10.23 -4.78 1.69
CA GLU A 447 9.12 -3.83 1.68
C GLU A 447 8.04 -4.25 2.68
N ILE A 448 7.61 -5.52 2.62
CA ILE A 448 6.63 -6.11 3.55
C ILE A 448 7.07 -5.91 5.00
N ASN A 449 8.33 -6.21 5.33
CA ASN A 449 8.89 -6.00 6.65
C ASN A 449 8.92 -4.51 7.08
N SER A 450 9.28 -3.61 6.16
CA SER A 450 9.31 -2.17 6.44
C SER A 450 7.92 -1.57 6.70
N ILE A 451 6.93 -2.00 5.91
CA ILE A 451 5.52 -1.64 6.05
C ILE A 451 4.97 -2.19 7.38
N GLY A 452 5.21 -3.48 7.66
CA GLY A 452 4.79 -4.12 8.91
C GLY A 452 5.35 -3.42 10.14
N TYR A 453 6.64 -3.04 10.14
CA TYR A 453 7.26 -2.30 11.23
C TYR A 453 6.67 -0.89 11.42
N ALA A 454 6.40 -0.18 10.31
CA ALA A 454 5.77 1.14 10.35
C ALA A 454 4.34 1.08 10.94
N LEU A 455 3.54 0.11 10.50
CA LEU A 455 2.18 -0.12 11.01
C LEU A 455 2.17 -0.58 12.46
N TYR A 456 3.09 -1.46 12.87
CA TYR A 456 3.22 -1.92 14.25
C TYR A 456 3.63 -0.78 15.20
N SER A 457 4.53 0.10 14.75
CA SER A 457 4.85 1.35 15.46
C SER A 457 3.62 2.27 15.54
N GLY A 458 2.83 2.32 14.48
CA GLY A 458 1.53 2.99 14.44
C GLY A 458 0.53 2.43 15.45
N LEU A 459 0.41 1.11 15.63
CA LEU A 459 -0.45 0.53 16.67
C LEU A 459 -0.02 0.92 18.09
N GLN A 460 1.28 1.05 18.34
CA GLN A 460 1.79 1.49 19.66
C GLN A 460 1.51 2.97 19.95
N ALA A 461 1.48 3.81 18.92
CA ALA A 461 1.20 5.24 19.05
C ALA A 461 0.38 5.77 17.83
N PRO A 462 -0.93 5.51 17.79
CA PRO A 462 -1.78 5.74 16.60
C PRO A 462 -1.79 7.16 16.07
N GLU A 463 -1.53 8.15 16.94
CA GLU A 463 -1.39 9.54 16.52
C GLU A 463 -0.28 9.78 15.51
N TRP A 464 0.84 9.03 15.56
CA TRP A 464 1.97 9.27 14.66
C TRP A 464 1.62 9.08 13.19
N LEU A 465 0.67 8.19 12.89
CA LEU A 465 0.16 7.97 11.54
C LEU A 465 -0.63 9.17 10.99
N LEU A 466 -1.19 10.04 11.85
CA LEU A 466 -1.97 11.20 11.45
C LEU A 466 -1.11 12.43 11.12
N TRP A 467 0.13 12.49 11.63
CA TRP A 467 1.06 13.60 11.43
C TRP A 467 2.15 13.32 10.38
N GLY A 468 2.10 12.15 9.73
CA GLY A 468 3.06 11.70 8.71
C GLY A 468 3.09 12.55 7.44
#